data_AF-A0A9C6XV75-F1
#
_entry.id   AF-A0A9C6XV75-F1
#
_cell.length_a   1.000
_cell.length_b   1.000
_cell.length_c   1.000
_cell.angle_alpha   90.00
_cell.angle_beta   90.00
_cell.angle_gamma   90.00
#
_symmetry.space_group_name_H-M   'P 1'
#
loop_
_entity.id
_entity.type
_entity.pdbx_description
1 polymer ?
#
loop_
_entity_poly.entity_id
_entity_poly.type
_entity_poly.pdbx_seq_one_letter_code
_entity_poly.pdbx_strand_id
1 'polypeptide(L)'
;MRTFDSYVELCALFKENPHQDGARLVDPDLKMDFLYAVYDALRELPNSIHKSVLKSMINAICQENLVLRRKDEVRAMYILVQCPMFGHQSSCLIFAQLLRRIVHLPASDHQMLVHWLKILEVPRLRSMVRNLMHFLSLRQFPTADPTHALPEPNKIKWWIPTAARMLAFINAANNSCRPPLLHFSELYHEALDHIDLAADYFRWQDPSPCSSHFSYCQYPFILSINAKRLILTKDSEQQQMINARRSLETKASRQVSQVDIFFLNMTVRRSHLVEDSLKEIQRASERKELKKKLRMTFAGEPGLDMGGLTKEWFQLLVREIFDPDKGMFVYHPHSRCYWFRIPSSARTWDTAESASRAVTAPSSPVAGAAVEAELVQDDDDAVVARLVAASEEEESLQQYNLIGVLMGLAVYNANILDLRFPSVCYQKLLSPPVVPHADLHLGVVRNPSLDDLAQIMPDVAHGLRELLAYQGDVEQDMCLTFQASIEEFGAVKTFPLKQGGEDIAVTNQNRKEYVRLYLDWMLNTAIYNEFRSFYLGFHSVCASNALIMLRPEEVEMLVCGCPRFVLHDLRKVTEYDGYQSESAAVQ
;
A
#
# COMPACT_ATOMS: atom_id res chain seq x y z
N MET A 1 -23.72 26.35 -35.55
CA MET A 1 -22.90 25.17 -35.26
C MET A 1 -23.87 24.05 -34.87
N ARG A 2 -23.91 22.92 -35.59
CA ARG A 2 -24.77 21.80 -35.21
C ARG A 2 -24.09 21.03 -34.09
N THR A 3 -24.76 20.87 -32.95
CA THR A 3 -24.36 19.96 -31.87
C THR A 3 -25.02 18.60 -32.07
N PHE A 4 -24.67 17.59 -31.26
CA PHE A 4 -25.31 16.27 -31.30
C PHE A 4 -26.59 16.28 -30.44
N ASP A 5 -27.60 15.49 -30.79
CA ASP A 5 -28.83 15.36 -30.00
C ASP A 5 -29.06 13.94 -29.49
N SER A 6 -28.25 12.96 -29.88
CA SER A 6 -28.35 11.56 -29.41
C SER A 6 -26.99 10.85 -29.31
N TYR A 7 -26.94 9.72 -28.59
CA TYR A 7 -25.78 8.83 -28.60
C TYR A 7 -25.46 8.26 -29.98
N VAL A 8 -26.46 8.09 -30.85
CA VAL A 8 -26.27 7.62 -32.22
C VAL A 8 -25.49 8.63 -33.04
N GLU A 9 -25.87 9.91 -32.97
CA GLU A 9 -25.17 11.00 -33.67
C GLU A 9 -23.76 11.20 -33.12
N LEU A 10 -23.61 11.12 -31.80
CA LEU A 10 -22.30 11.23 -31.14
C LEU A 10 -21.36 10.10 -31.61
N CYS A 11 -21.85 8.85 -31.60
CA CYS A 11 -21.08 7.71 -32.10
C CYS A 11 -20.80 7.81 -33.60
N ALA A 12 -21.77 8.24 -34.42
CA ALA A 12 -21.58 8.38 -35.86
C ALA A 12 -20.49 9.43 -36.21
N LEU A 13 -20.39 10.49 -35.40
CA LEU A 13 -19.38 11.54 -35.59
C LEU A 13 -17.97 11.06 -35.25
N PHE A 14 -17.82 10.40 -34.09
CA PHE A 14 -16.50 10.08 -33.54
C PHE A 14 -15.99 8.68 -33.88
N LYS A 15 -16.84 7.74 -34.31
CA LYS A 15 -16.38 6.42 -34.77
C LYS A 15 -15.52 6.53 -36.02
N GLU A 16 -14.53 5.64 -36.13
CA GLU A 16 -13.81 5.42 -37.38
C GLU A 16 -14.73 4.86 -38.45
N ASN A 17 -15.45 3.79 -38.12
CA ASN A 17 -16.48 3.20 -38.96
C ASN A 17 -17.89 3.40 -38.35
N PRO A 18 -18.72 4.30 -38.90
CA PRO A 18 -20.07 4.57 -38.41
C PRO A 18 -21.02 3.38 -38.47
N HIS A 19 -20.66 2.27 -39.14
CA HIS A 19 -21.46 1.05 -39.28
C HIS A 19 -20.99 -0.12 -38.40
N GLN A 20 -19.88 0.03 -37.68
CA GLN A 20 -19.36 -1.02 -36.82
C GLN A 20 -20.31 -1.38 -35.68
N ASP A 21 -20.50 -2.69 -35.47
CA ASP A 21 -21.25 -3.29 -34.37
C ASP A 21 -20.30 -4.01 -33.40
N GLY A 22 -20.47 -3.78 -32.09
CA GLY A 22 -19.53 -4.21 -31.07
C GLY A 22 -18.32 -3.29 -30.93
N ALA A 23 -17.41 -3.62 -30.01
CA ALA A 23 -16.17 -2.88 -29.76
C ALA A 23 -15.05 -3.82 -29.36
N ARG A 24 -13.80 -3.43 -29.67
CA ARG A 24 -12.60 -4.19 -29.28
C ARG A 24 -12.16 -3.76 -27.88
N LEU A 25 -11.51 -4.68 -27.17
CA LEU A 25 -10.96 -4.38 -25.84
C LEU A 25 -9.84 -3.33 -25.95
N VAL A 26 -8.92 -3.56 -26.90
CA VAL A 26 -7.67 -2.80 -27.08
C VAL A 26 -7.87 -1.47 -27.79
N ASP A 27 -9.02 -1.26 -28.43
CA ASP A 27 -9.29 -0.05 -29.21
C ASP A 27 -10.78 0.31 -29.15
N PRO A 28 -11.13 1.54 -28.73
CA PRO A 28 -12.51 2.00 -28.78
C PRO A 28 -13.04 2.22 -30.21
N ASP A 29 -12.21 2.15 -31.26
CA ASP A 29 -12.53 2.43 -32.66
C ASP A 29 -13.08 3.87 -32.86
N LEU A 30 -12.44 4.82 -32.17
CA LEU A 30 -12.78 6.23 -32.17
C LEU A 30 -11.65 7.06 -32.79
N LYS A 31 -12.04 8.12 -33.51
CA LYS A 31 -11.13 9.15 -34.02
C LYS A 31 -10.60 10.01 -32.86
N MET A 32 -9.64 9.48 -32.09
CA MET A 32 -9.15 10.11 -30.86
C MET A 32 -8.51 11.47 -31.10
N ASP A 33 -7.71 11.65 -32.16
CA ASP A 33 -7.08 12.93 -32.49
C ASP A 33 -8.13 14.03 -32.76
N PHE A 34 -9.18 13.67 -33.50
CA PHE A 34 -10.29 14.57 -33.77
C PHE A 34 -11.06 14.90 -32.48
N LEU A 35 -11.29 13.91 -31.62
CA LEU A 35 -11.93 14.11 -30.32
C LEU A 35 -11.14 15.09 -29.44
N TYR A 36 -9.82 14.94 -29.40
CA TYR A 36 -8.94 15.82 -28.62
C TYR A 36 -8.93 17.25 -29.16
N ALA A 37 -8.83 17.42 -30.49
CA ALA A 37 -8.93 18.74 -31.12
C ALA A 37 -10.27 19.43 -30.80
N VAL A 38 -11.38 18.69 -30.83
CA VAL A 38 -12.70 19.23 -30.45
C VAL A 38 -12.73 19.66 -28.98
N TYR A 39 -12.16 18.87 -28.06
CA TYR A 39 -12.11 19.23 -26.64
C TYR A 39 -11.19 20.40 -26.32
N ASP A 40 -10.08 20.56 -27.02
CA ASP A 40 -9.21 21.73 -26.86
C ASP A 40 -9.88 22.99 -27.37
N ALA A 41 -10.48 22.94 -28.56
CA ALA A 41 -11.27 24.05 -29.08
C ALA A 41 -12.41 24.43 -28.13
N LEU A 42 -13.13 23.44 -27.56
CA LEU A 42 -14.24 23.69 -26.63
C LEU A 42 -13.84 24.49 -25.39
N ARG A 43 -12.58 24.44 -24.94
CA ARG A 43 -12.11 25.23 -23.79
C ARG A 43 -12.05 26.74 -24.08
N GLU A 44 -11.78 27.10 -25.32
CA GLU A 44 -11.60 28.51 -25.73
C GLU A 44 -12.91 29.15 -26.24
N LEU A 45 -13.94 28.34 -26.50
CA LEU A 45 -15.20 28.82 -27.04
C LEU A 45 -16.04 29.61 -26.00
N PRO A 46 -16.93 30.52 -26.46
CA PRO A 46 -17.81 31.28 -25.57
C PRO A 46 -18.81 30.44 -24.78
N ASN A 47 -19.22 30.94 -23.61
CA ASN A 47 -20.21 30.32 -22.72
C ASN A 47 -21.57 30.00 -23.40
N SER A 48 -21.95 30.71 -24.46
CA SER A 48 -23.17 30.42 -25.23
C SER A 48 -23.09 29.04 -25.92
N ILE A 49 -21.92 28.69 -26.44
CA ILE A 49 -21.67 27.39 -27.06
C ILE A 49 -21.61 26.31 -25.99
N HIS A 50 -20.96 26.58 -24.85
CA HIS A 50 -20.93 25.64 -23.72
C HIS A 50 -22.34 25.25 -23.25
N LYS A 51 -23.24 26.23 -23.11
CA LYS A 51 -24.66 25.98 -22.78
C LYS A 51 -25.35 25.11 -23.82
N SER A 52 -25.08 25.32 -25.11
CA SER A 52 -25.63 24.50 -26.19
C SER A 52 -25.13 23.06 -26.13
N VAL A 53 -23.84 22.84 -25.89
CA VAL A 53 -23.24 21.50 -25.75
C VAL A 53 -23.80 20.79 -24.52
N LEU A 54 -23.92 21.47 -23.38
CA LEU A 54 -24.53 20.89 -22.18
C LEU A 54 -26.00 20.51 -22.41
N LYS A 55 -26.77 21.32 -23.14
CA LYS A 55 -28.15 20.99 -23.53
C LYS A 55 -28.20 19.72 -24.40
N SER A 56 -27.29 19.62 -25.36
CA SER A 56 -27.12 18.42 -26.19
C SER A 56 -26.76 17.18 -25.37
N MET A 57 -25.90 17.31 -24.37
CA MET A 57 -25.58 16.22 -23.43
C MET A 57 -26.81 15.77 -22.63
N ILE A 58 -27.62 16.72 -22.14
CA ILE A 58 -28.88 16.40 -21.45
C ILE A 58 -29.81 15.61 -22.38
N ASN A 59 -30.03 16.10 -23.60
CA ASN A 59 -30.87 15.42 -24.59
C ASN A 59 -30.40 13.98 -24.81
N ALA A 60 -29.09 13.78 -24.98
CA ALA A 60 -28.52 12.45 -25.19
C ALA A 60 -28.66 11.52 -23.97
N ILE A 61 -28.47 12.02 -22.75
CA ILE A 61 -28.56 11.22 -21.51
C ILE A 61 -30.01 10.87 -21.14
N CYS A 62 -30.95 11.76 -21.45
CA CYS A 62 -32.37 11.63 -21.12
C CYS A 62 -33.19 10.86 -22.18
N GLN A 63 -32.61 10.51 -23.32
CA GLN A 63 -33.31 9.73 -24.34
C GLN A 63 -33.56 8.29 -23.86
N GLU A 64 -34.83 7.94 -23.77
CA GLU A 64 -35.31 6.59 -23.51
C GLU A 64 -35.89 6.07 -24.83
N ASN A 65 -35.49 4.86 -25.28
CA ASN A 65 -35.94 4.15 -26.50
C ASN A 65 -35.13 4.33 -27.81
N LEU A 66 -33.80 4.26 -27.76
CA LEU A 66 -32.98 4.14 -28.96
C LEU A 66 -32.44 2.72 -29.16
N VAL A 67 -32.54 2.20 -30.38
CA VAL A 67 -31.84 0.99 -30.81
C VAL A 67 -30.38 1.36 -31.06
N LEU A 68 -29.56 1.26 -30.02
CA LEU A 68 -28.12 1.44 -30.13
C LEU A 68 -27.46 0.16 -30.64
N ARG A 69 -26.35 0.31 -31.38
CA ARG A 69 -25.51 -0.86 -31.70
C ARG A 69 -24.79 -1.34 -30.45
N ARG A 70 -24.31 -2.59 -30.49
CA ARG A 70 -23.62 -3.18 -29.33
C ARG A 70 -22.42 -2.31 -28.96
N LYS A 71 -22.35 -1.93 -27.67
CA LYS A 71 -21.29 -1.10 -27.06
C LYS A 71 -21.25 0.38 -27.46
N ASP A 72 -22.22 0.89 -28.23
CA ASP A 72 -22.28 2.32 -28.58
C ASP A 72 -22.59 3.20 -27.37
N GLU A 73 -23.36 2.67 -26.42
CA GLU A 73 -23.61 3.34 -25.15
C GLU A 73 -22.30 3.55 -24.37
N VAL A 74 -21.42 2.53 -24.31
CA VAL A 74 -20.12 2.60 -23.62
C VAL A 74 -19.19 3.61 -24.30
N ARG A 75 -19.15 3.63 -25.64
CA ARG A 75 -18.38 4.63 -26.42
C ARG A 75 -18.86 6.04 -26.16
N ALA A 76 -20.18 6.25 -26.21
CA ALA A 76 -20.78 7.54 -25.93
C ALA A 76 -20.43 8.02 -24.52
N MET A 77 -20.53 7.15 -23.50
CA MET A 77 -20.13 7.48 -22.14
C MET A 77 -18.63 7.79 -22.01
N TYR A 78 -17.77 7.00 -22.66
CA TYR A 78 -16.32 7.21 -22.70
C TYR A 78 -15.95 8.56 -23.32
N ILE A 79 -16.63 8.95 -24.40
CA ILE A 79 -16.49 10.28 -25.01
C ILE A 79 -16.94 11.34 -23.99
N LEU A 80 -18.21 11.29 -23.57
CA LEU A 80 -18.83 12.35 -22.77
C LEU A 80 -18.08 12.64 -21.47
N VAL A 81 -17.60 11.63 -20.75
CA VAL A 81 -16.94 11.79 -19.44
C VAL A 81 -15.64 12.60 -19.51
N GLN A 82 -15.00 12.68 -20.69
CA GLN A 82 -13.79 13.45 -20.94
C GLN A 82 -14.06 14.94 -21.19
N CYS A 83 -15.34 15.36 -21.29
CA CYS A 83 -15.71 16.71 -21.65
C CYS A 83 -15.14 17.75 -20.65
N PRO A 84 -14.40 18.77 -21.13
CA PRO A 84 -13.76 19.74 -20.25
C PRO A 84 -14.75 20.61 -19.46
N MET A 85 -16.00 20.70 -19.93
CA MET A 85 -17.05 21.52 -19.31
C MET A 85 -17.44 21.07 -17.90
N PHE A 86 -17.13 19.82 -17.54
CA PHE A 86 -17.40 19.29 -16.20
C PHE A 86 -16.55 19.91 -15.08
N GLY A 87 -15.62 20.79 -15.42
CA GLY A 87 -14.93 21.64 -14.44
C GLY A 87 -15.78 22.81 -13.90
N HIS A 88 -16.92 23.13 -14.51
CA HIS A 88 -17.76 24.26 -14.09
C HIS A 88 -18.93 23.82 -13.19
N GLN A 89 -19.25 24.60 -12.15
CA GLN A 89 -20.37 24.33 -11.24
C GLN A 89 -21.72 24.16 -11.96
N SER A 90 -21.96 24.91 -13.04
CA SER A 90 -23.19 24.85 -13.85
C SER A 90 -23.43 23.49 -14.52
N SER A 91 -22.40 22.67 -14.68
CA SER A 91 -22.48 21.36 -15.34
C SER A 91 -22.69 20.19 -14.37
N CYS A 92 -22.63 20.41 -13.05
CA CYS A 92 -22.62 19.36 -12.04
C CYS A 92 -23.84 18.42 -12.11
N LEU A 93 -25.04 18.97 -12.35
CA LEU A 93 -26.26 18.17 -12.48
C LEU A 93 -26.16 17.15 -13.62
N ILE A 94 -25.64 17.58 -14.76
CA ILE A 94 -25.47 16.76 -15.97
C ILE A 94 -24.39 15.72 -15.73
N PHE A 95 -23.27 16.15 -15.11
CA PHE A 95 -22.17 15.27 -14.77
C PHE A 95 -22.64 14.14 -13.84
N ALA A 96 -23.42 14.47 -12.81
CA ALA A 96 -23.96 13.46 -11.91
C ALA A 96 -24.82 12.41 -12.65
N GLN A 97 -25.70 12.83 -13.57
CA GLN A 97 -26.51 11.89 -14.34
C GLN A 97 -25.66 11.00 -15.26
N LEU A 98 -24.62 11.57 -15.88
CA LEU A 98 -23.67 10.81 -16.68
C LEU A 98 -22.96 9.75 -15.82
N LEU A 99 -22.42 10.14 -14.66
CA LEU A 99 -21.76 9.23 -13.73
C LEU A 99 -22.70 8.12 -13.25
N ARG A 100 -23.97 8.45 -12.99
CA ARG A 100 -24.99 7.46 -12.65
C ARG A 100 -25.14 6.42 -13.75
N ARG A 101 -25.26 6.85 -15.01
CA ARG A 101 -25.39 5.93 -16.15
C ARG A 101 -24.16 5.01 -16.27
N ILE A 102 -22.95 5.56 -16.15
CA ILE A 102 -21.69 4.79 -16.17
C ILE A 102 -21.69 3.71 -15.08
N VAL A 103 -22.09 4.07 -13.86
CA VAL A 103 -22.07 3.17 -12.71
C VAL A 103 -23.09 2.03 -12.81
N HIS A 104 -24.19 2.24 -13.55
CA HIS A 104 -25.23 1.22 -13.79
C HIS A 104 -24.95 0.34 -15.03
N LEU A 105 -23.85 0.57 -15.75
CA LEU A 105 -23.44 -0.32 -16.83
C LEU A 105 -23.17 -1.76 -16.30
N PRO A 106 -23.32 -2.78 -17.15
CA PRO A 106 -22.91 -4.16 -16.84
C PRO A 106 -21.42 -4.29 -16.51
N ALA A 107 -21.05 -5.30 -15.72
CA ALA A 107 -19.66 -5.53 -15.31
C ALA A 107 -18.69 -5.73 -16.50
N SER A 108 -19.14 -6.36 -17.59
CA SER A 108 -18.33 -6.52 -18.81
C SER A 108 -18.06 -5.18 -19.51
N ASP A 109 -18.96 -4.22 -19.39
CA ASP A 109 -18.78 -2.86 -19.91
C ASP A 109 -17.88 -2.01 -19.02
N HIS A 110 -17.89 -2.23 -17.69
CA HIS A 110 -16.91 -1.61 -16.80
C HIS A 110 -15.49 -2.06 -17.12
N GLN A 111 -15.27 -3.35 -17.37
CA GLN A 111 -13.94 -3.87 -17.77
C GLN A 111 -13.45 -3.23 -19.07
N MET A 112 -14.34 -3.07 -20.04
CA MET A 112 -14.06 -2.38 -21.31
C MET A 112 -13.67 -0.92 -21.08
N LEU A 113 -14.47 -0.18 -20.31
CA LEU A 113 -14.22 1.23 -19.99
C LEU A 113 -12.88 1.40 -19.26
N VAL A 114 -12.58 0.54 -18.29
CA VAL A 114 -11.29 0.53 -17.58
C VAL A 114 -10.13 0.29 -18.54
N HIS A 115 -10.28 -0.57 -19.56
CA HIS A 115 -9.24 -0.77 -20.56
C HIS A 115 -9.03 0.48 -21.42
N TRP A 116 -10.10 1.13 -21.88
CA TRP A 116 -9.99 2.36 -22.68
C TRP A 116 -9.40 3.53 -21.90
N LEU A 117 -9.70 3.65 -20.60
CA LEU A 117 -9.06 4.64 -19.72
C LEU A 117 -7.53 4.48 -19.63
N LYS A 118 -7.00 3.27 -19.88
CA LYS A 118 -5.53 3.04 -19.89
C LYS A 118 -4.84 3.65 -21.10
N ILE A 119 -5.57 3.76 -22.21
CA ILE A 119 -5.07 4.25 -23.51
C ILE A 119 -5.12 5.78 -23.56
N LEU A 120 -5.87 6.41 -22.66
CA LEU A 120 -6.05 7.84 -22.61
C LEU A 120 -4.75 8.59 -22.28
N GLU A 121 -4.52 9.73 -22.95
CA GLU A 121 -3.40 10.61 -22.62
C GLU A 121 -3.42 11.07 -21.16
N VAL A 122 -2.26 11.01 -20.50
CA VAL A 122 -2.09 11.35 -19.07
C VAL A 122 -2.65 12.73 -18.70
N PRO A 123 -2.46 13.82 -19.48
CA PRO A 123 -3.05 15.13 -19.17
C PRO A 123 -4.60 15.12 -19.14
N ARG A 124 -5.24 14.31 -19.98
CA ARG A 124 -6.70 14.18 -20.02
C ARG A 124 -7.21 13.40 -18.83
N LEU A 125 -6.54 12.29 -18.50
CA LEU A 125 -6.84 11.51 -17.30
C LEU A 125 -6.73 12.37 -16.04
N ARG A 126 -5.67 13.18 -15.93
CA ARG A 126 -5.50 14.16 -14.83
C ARG A 126 -6.63 15.19 -14.80
N SER A 127 -7.05 15.71 -15.96
CA SER A 127 -8.19 16.63 -16.03
C SER A 127 -9.50 15.98 -15.58
N MET A 128 -9.73 14.70 -15.91
CA MET A 128 -10.91 13.96 -15.44
C MET A 128 -10.90 13.76 -13.94
N VAL A 129 -9.76 13.37 -13.36
CA VAL A 129 -9.59 13.25 -11.90
C VAL A 129 -9.88 14.59 -11.24
N ARG A 130 -9.31 15.69 -11.73
CA ARG A 130 -9.57 17.04 -11.20
C ARG A 130 -11.05 17.42 -11.25
N ASN A 131 -11.76 17.13 -12.35
CA ASN A 131 -13.19 17.41 -12.48
C ASN A 131 -14.02 16.58 -11.48
N LEU A 132 -13.67 15.30 -11.29
CA LEU A 132 -14.31 14.43 -10.29
C LEU A 132 -14.06 14.90 -8.86
N MET A 133 -12.82 15.29 -8.53
CA MET A 133 -12.49 15.85 -7.22
C MET A 133 -13.21 17.17 -6.96
N HIS A 134 -13.27 18.06 -7.96
CA HIS A 134 -14.03 19.30 -7.86
C HIS A 134 -15.53 19.03 -7.62
N PHE A 135 -16.10 18.07 -8.35
CA PHE A 135 -17.49 17.65 -8.15
C PHE A 135 -17.74 17.10 -6.73
N LEU A 136 -16.82 16.31 -6.19
CA LEU A 136 -16.88 15.83 -4.80
C LEU A 136 -16.82 17.00 -3.80
N SER A 137 -15.88 17.93 -3.95
CA SER A 137 -15.77 19.12 -3.09
C SER A 137 -17.03 19.96 -3.12
N LEU A 138 -17.55 20.30 -4.31
CA LEU A 138 -18.76 21.12 -4.45
C LEU A 138 -19.95 20.49 -3.73
N ARG A 139 -20.05 19.16 -3.76
CA ARG A 139 -21.16 18.45 -3.13
C ARG A 139 -20.97 18.30 -1.62
N GLN A 140 -19.74 18.08 -1.17
CA GLN A 140 -19.39 17.87 0.22
C GLN A 140 -19.40 19.18 1.02
N PHE A 141 -19.01 20.27 0.37
CA PHE A 141 -18.95 21.63 0.93
C PHE A 141 -19.72 22.60 0.02
N PRO A 142 -21.08 22.60 0.07
CA PRO A 142 -21.88 23.50 -0.74
C PRO A 142 -21.59 24.97 -0.44
N THR A 143 -21.46 25.79 -1.48
CA THR A 143 -21.30 27.24 -1.35
C THR A 143 -22.57 27.88 -0.78
N ALA A 144 -22.42 28.89 0.09
CA ALA A 144 -23.53 29.61 0.72
C ALA A 144 -24.33 30.53 -0.23
N ASP A 145 -23.97 30.61 -1.51
CA ASP A 145 -24.62 31.49 -2.49
C ASP A 145 -26.00 30.93 -2.92
N PRO A 146 -27.11 31.66 -2.68
CA PRO A 146 -28.46 31.21 -3.01
C PRO A 146 -28.75 31.18 -4.53
N THR A 147 -27.95 31.83 -5.38
CA THR A 147 -28.19 31.89 -6.83
C THR A 147 -27.83 30.59 -7.57
N HIS A 148 -26.96 29.77 -6.97
CA HIS A 148 -26.50 28.49 -7.49
C HIS A 148 -26.68 27.35 -6.48
N ALA A 149 -27.74 27.42 -5.68
CA ALA A 149 -28.04 26.43 -4.64
C ALA A 149 -28.18 25.02 -5.24
N LEU A 150 -27.29 24.12 -4.83
CA LEU A 150 -27.39 22.69 -5.16
C LEU A 150 -28.61 22.08 -4.45
N PRO A 151 -29.24 21.04 -5.01
CA PRO A 151 -30.43 20.47 -4.41
C PRO A 151 -30.14 19.83 -3.05
N GLU A 152 -31.16 19.77 -2.18
CA GLU A 152 -31.02 19.31 -0.80
C GLU A 152 -30.28 17.96 -0.69
N PRO A 153 -29.38 17.83 0.30
CA PRO A 153 -28.49 16.68 0.40
C PRO A 153 -29.21 15.33 0.56
N ASN A 154 -30.45 15.34 1.06
CA ASN A 154 -31.25 14.14 1.28
C ASN A 154 -31.83 13.53 0.00
N LYS A 155 -32.11 14.34 -1.04
CA LYS A 155 -32.63 13.84 -2.33
C LYS A 155 -31.51 13.28 -3.22
N ILE A 156 -30.26 13.60 -2.88
CA ILE A 156 -29.09 13.40 -3.72
C ILE A 156 -27.97 12.71 -2.94
N LYS A 157 -28.33 11.63 -2.23
CA LYS A 157 -27.36 10.80 -1.50
C LYS A 157 -26.48 9.97 -2.45
N TRP A 158 -26.89 9.80 -3.71
CA TRP A 158 -26.22 8.95 -4.68
C TRP A 158 -25.05 9.61 -5.44
N TRP A 159 -24.91 10.94 -5.42
CA TRP A 159 -23.86 11.65 -6.18
C TRP A 159 -22.43 11.30 -5.76
N ILE A 160 -22.15 11.39 -4.46
CA ILE A 160 -20.84 11.07 -3.90
C ILE A 160 -20.45 9.62 -4.22
N PRO A 161 -21.30 8.60 -3.95
CA PRO A 161 -21.03 7.22 -4.35
C PRO A 161 -20.73 7.05 -5.84
N THR A 162 -21.48 7.72 -6.72
CA THR A 162 -21.25 7.57 -8.18
C THR A 162 -19.93 8.15 -8.62
N ALA A 163 -19.51 9.30 -8.06
CA ALA A 163 -18.22 9.91 -8.37
C ALA A 163 -17.05 9.09 -7.80
N ALA A 164 -17.17 8.60 -6.56
CA ALA A 164 -16.18 7.72 -5.95
C ALA A 164 -15.99 6.42 -6.75
N ARG A 165 -17.08 5.82 -7.25
CA ARG A 165 -17.02 4.65 -8.15
C ARG A 165 -16.34 4.95 -9.48
N MET A 166 -16.59 6.12 -10.08
CA MET A 166 -15.89 6.51 -11.31
C MET A 166 -14.38 6.70 -11.06
N LEU A 167 -14.01 7.33 -9.95
CA LEU A 167 -12.61 7.43 -9.52
C LEU A 167 -12.00 6.03 -9.29
N ALA A 168 -12.77 5.06 -8.81
CA ALA A 168 -12.30 3.68 -8.64
C ALA A 168 -12.00 3.01 -9.99
N PHE A 169 -12.79 3.27 -11.04
CA PHE A 169 -12.48 2.80 -12.40
C PHE A 169 -11.17 3.41 -12.93
N ILE A 170 -10.94 4.71 -12.70
CA ILE A 170 -9.68 5.38 -13.05
C ILE A 170 -8.51 4.77 -12.27
N ASN A 171 -8.65 4.56 -10.96
CA ASN A 171 -7.61 3.94 -10.14
C ASN A 171 -7.32 2.49 -10.57
N ALA A 172 -8.34 1.71 -10.96
CA ALA A 172 -8.17 0.37 -11.50
C ALA A 172 -7.41 0.39 -12.84
N ALA A 173 -7.73 1.35 -13.72
CA ALA A 173 -6.99 1.57 -14.96
C ALA A 173 -5.51 1.92 -14.66
N ASN A 174 -5.29 2.86 -13.72
CA ASN A 174 -3.97 3.31 -13.30
C ASN A 174 -3.09 2.16 -12.79
N ASN A 175 -3.60 1.35 -11.86
CA ASN A 175 -2.84 0.25 -11.22
C ASN A 175 -2.62 -0.95 -12.16
N SER A 176 -3.32 -0.99 -13.29
CA SER A 176 -3.09 -2.04 -14.29
C SER A 176 -1.92 -1.74 -15.22
N CYS A 177 -1.39 -0.52 -15.23
CA CYS A 177 -0.23 -0.12 -16.00
C CYS A 177 1.04 -0.24 -15.13
N ARG A 178 2.16 -0.63 -15.74
CA ARG A 178 3.48 -0.63 -15.10
C ARG A 178 4.47 0.11 -16.01
N PRO A 179 4.97 1.30 -15.63
CA PRO A 179 4.62 2.08 -14.43
C PRO A 179 3.16 2.57 -14.46
N PRO A 180 2.59 2.97 -13.31
CA PRO A 180 1.26 3.56 -13.25
C PRO A 180 1.20 4.89 -14.03
N LEU A 181 0.02 5.22 -14.58
CA LEU A 181 -0.21 6.43 -15.40
C LEU A 181 -0.15 7.74 -14.59
N LEU A 182 -0.63 7.70 -13.35
CA LEU A 182 -0.67 8.79 -12.39
C LEU A 182 0.00 8.34 -11.10
N HIS A 183 0.72 9.26 -10.46
CA HIS A 183 1.24 9.01 -9.13
C HIS A 183 0.07 8.88 -8.14
N PHE A 184 0.16 7.97 -7.17
CA PHE A 184 -0.95 7.67 -6.26
C PHE A 184 -1.43 8.92 -5.47
N SER A 185 -0.53 9.86 -5.18
CA SER A 185 -0.88 11.12 -4.50
C SER A 185 -1.75 12.06 -5.35
N GLU A 186 -1.74 11.94 -6.68
CA GLU A 186 -2.61 12.74 -7.56
C GLU A 186 -4.09 12.35 -7.43
N LEU A 187 -4.37 11.18 -6.84
CA LEU A 187 -5.73 10.71 -6.56
C LEU A 187 -6.24 11.13 -5.17
N TYR A 188 -5.41 11.79 -4.36
CA TYR A 188 -5.84 12.26 -3.05
C TYR A 188 -6.82 13.43 -3.14
N HIS A 189 -7.82 13.42 -2.27
CA HIS A 189 -8.76 14.51 -2.09
C HIS A 189 -8.50 15.21 -0.75
N GLU A 190 -7.61 16.19 -0.76
CA GLU A 190 -7.19 16.95 0.43
C GLU A 190 -8.36 17.63 1.15
N ALA A 191 -9.42 18.00 0.44
CA ALA A 191 -10.61 18.59 1.06
C ALA A 191 -11.32 17.64 2.05
N LEU A 192 -11.09 16.32 1.96
CA LEU A 192 -11.65 15.35 2.92
C LEU A 192 -10.99 15.43 4.29
N ASP A 193 -9.80 16.03 4.41
CA ASP A 193 -9.09 16.18 5.68
C ASP A 193 -9.87 17.02 6.71
N HIS A 194 -10.84 17.81 6.24
CA HIS A 194 -11.72 18.65 7.07
C HIS A 194 -13.02 17.97 7.51
N ILE A 195 -13.21 16.68 7.20
CA ILE A 195 -14.40 15.90 7.57
C ILE A 195 -14.05 14.99 8.75
N ASP A 196 -15.06 14.64 9.56
CA ASP A 196 -14.92 13.59 10.56
C ASP A 196 -14.82 12.19 9.91
N LEU A 197 -13.62 11.91 9.39
CA LEU A 197 -13.27 10.63 8.79
C LEU A 197 -13.13 9.51 9.83
N ALA A 198 -12.90 9.84 11.10
CA ALA A 198 -12.85 8.85 12.18
C ALA A 198 -14.24 8.25 12.40
N ALA A 199 -15.29 9.07 12.48
CA ALA A 199 -16.66 8.57 12.53
C ALA A 199 -17.03 7.76 11.28
N ASP A 200 -16.54 8.16 10.10
CA ASP A 200 -16.75 7.40 8.87
C ASP A 200 -16.08 6.02 8.90
N TYR A 201 -14.87 5.95 9.43
CA TYR A 201 -14.13 4.71 9.64
C TYR A 201 -14.85 3.74 10.57
N PHE A 202 -15.32 4.22 11.74
CA PHE A 202 -16.04 3.35 12.67
C PHE A 202 -17.38 2.87 12.11
N ARG A 203 -18.07 3.68 11.28
CA ARG A 203 -19.26 3.22 10.53
C ARG A 203 -18.90 2.15 9.51
N TRP A 204 -17.78 2.30 8.80
CA TRP A 204 -17.32 1.32 7.82
C TRP A 204 -16.91 -0.02 8.45
N GLN A 205 -16.39 0.01 9.67
CA GLN A 205 -16.05 -1.21 10.42
C GLN A 205 -17.26 -2.00 10.89
N ASP A 206 -18.42 -1.36 11.08
CA ASP A 206 -19.63 -2.02 11.59
C ASP A 206 -20.26 -2.93 10.51
N PRO A 207 -20.27 -4.26 10.70
CA PRO A 207 -20.87 -5.18 9.73
C PRO A 207 -22.40 -5.18 9.75
N SER A 208 -23.05 -4.30 10.53
CA SER A 208 -24.51 -4.27 10.67
C SER A 208 -25.21 -4.05 9.31
N PRO A 209 -26.33 -4.76 9.01
CA PRO A 209 -27.06 -4.62 7.74
C PRO A 209 -27.63 -3.21 7.49
N CYS A 210 -27.74 -2.39 8.55
CA CYS A 210 -28.17 -0.99 8.48
C CYS A 210 -27.06 -0.05 8.01
N SER A 211 -25.82 -0.54 7.83
CA SER A 211 -24.66 0.23 7.36
C SER A 211 -24.59 0.42 5.85
N SER A 212 -25.70 0.27 5.09
CA SER A 212 -25.80 0.53 3.64
C SER A 212 -25.57 2.01 3.24
N HIS A 213 -24.88 2.75 4.10
CA HIS A 213 -24.41 4.10 3.90
C HIS A 213 -23.03 4.07 3.24
N PHE A 214 -22.83 5.00 2.32
CA PHE A 214 -21.54 5.23 1.71
C PHE A 214 -20.50 5.65 2.75
N SER A 215 -19.29 5.12 2.61
CA SER A 215 -18.12 5.53 3.37
C SER A 215 -16.94 5.77 2.42
N TYR A 216 -16.18 6.83 2.67
CA TYR A 216 -14.94 7.11 1.94
C TYR A 216 -13.85 6.06 2.23
N CYS A 217 -13.92 5.37 3.37
CA CYS A 217 -13.01 4.28 3.73
C CYS A 217 -13.11 3.07 2.78
N GLN A 218 -14.23 2.94 2.04
CA GLN A 218 -14.35 1.95 0.94
C GLN A 218 -13.48 2.30 -0.28
N TYR A 219 -13.05 3.56 -0.39
CA TYR A 219 -12.25 4.10 -1.49
C TYR A 219 -10.95 4.72 -0.95
N PRO A 220 -10.08 3.91 -0.30
CA PRO A 220 -8.94 4.42 0.46
C PRO A 220 -7.92 5.18 -0.40
N PHE A 221 -7.89 4.98 -1.71
CA PHE A 221 -7.00 5.70 -2.62
C PHE A 221 -7.35 7.20 -2.78
N ILE A 222 -8.56 7.61 -2.38
CA ILE A 222 -9.00 9.02 -2.39
C ILE A 222 -8.55 9.74 -1.11
N LEU A 223 -8.36 9.00 -0.01
CA LEU A 223 -7.96 9.57 1.27
C LEU A 223 -6.48 9.95 1.24
N SER A 224 -6.18 11.19 1.66
CA SER A 224 -4.81 11.66 1.80
C SER A 224 -4.06 10.89 2.90
N ILE A 225 -2.73 11.00 2.92
CA ILE A 225 -1.93 10.45 4.02
C ILE A 225 -2.28 11.09 5.37
N ASN A 226 -2.65 12.38 5.38
CA ASN A 226 -3.04 13.11 6.59
C ASN A 226 -4.36 12.58 7.14
N ALA A 227 -5.35 12.40 6.27
CA ALA A 227 -6.63 11.78 6.59
C ALA A 227 -6.44 10.38 7.19
N LYS A 228 -5.62 9.52 6.56
CA LYS A 228 -5.36 8.16 7.06
C LYS A 228 -4.60 8.16 8.38
N ARG A 229 -3.64 9.08 8.56
CA ARG A 229 -2.95 9.28 9.85
C ARG A 229 -3.92 9.66 10.96
N LEU A 230 -4.86 10.57 10.67
CA LEU A 230 -5.89 10.97 11.63
C LEU A 230 -6.78 9.77 12.01
N ILE A 231 -7.21 8.97 11.03
CA ILE A 231 -8.00 7.75 11.29
C ILE A 231 -7.22 6.77 12.16
N LEU A 232 -5.95 6.48 11.83
CA LEU A 232 -5.09 5.59 12.62
C LEU A 232 -4.90 6.10 14.05
N THR A 233 -4.67 7.40 14.21
CA THR A 233 -4.51 8.03 15.53
C THR A 233 -5.80 7.87 16.35
N LYS A 234 -6.96 8.18 15.75
CA LYS A 234 -8.26 8.06 16.43
C LYS A 234 -8.63 6.61 16.76
N ASP A 235 -8.34 5.66 15.87
CA ASP A 235 -8.51 4.23 16.13
C ASP A 235 -7.59 3.77 17.28
N SER A 236 -6.32 4.19 17.29
CA SER A 236 -5.39 3.88 18.37
C SER A 236 -5.86 4.44 19.72
N GLU A 237 -6.33 5.69 19.77
CA GLU A 237 -6.89 6.34 20.97
C GLU A 237 -8.12 5.58 21.49
N GLN A 238 -9.02 5.16 20.59
CA GLN A 238 -10.19 4.37 20.96
C GLN A 238 -9.79 3.00 21.53
N GLN A 239 -8.83 2.31 20.92
CA GLN A 239 -8.31 1.05 21.43
C GLN A 239 -7.62 1.21 22.80
N GLN A 240 -6.84 2.27 22.99
CA GLN A 240 -6.24 2.61 24.29
C GLN A 240 -7.33 2.83 25.35
N MET A 241 -8.39 3.58 25.02
CA MET A 241 -9.50 3.83 25.93
C MET A 241 -10.27 2.55 26.29
N ILE A 242 -10.52 1.66 25.34
CA ILE A 242 -11.19 0.37 25.58
C ILE A 242 -10.32 -0.52 26.49
N ASN A 243 -9.01 -0.61 26.22
CA ASN A 243 -8.08 -1.38 27.04
C ASN A 243 -7.91 -0.81 28.45
N ALA A 244 -7.89 0.52 28.57
CA ALA A 244 -7.89 1.24 29.83
C ALA A 244 -9.11 0.87 30.69
N ARG A 245 -10.32 0.94 30.11
CA ARG A 245 -11.57 0.54 30.79
C ARG A 245 -11.54 -0.92 31.25
N ARG A 246 -11.16 -1.84 30.36
CA ARG A 246 -11.02 -3.27 30.69
C ARG A 246 -10.01 -3.51 31.82
N SER A 247 -8.90 -2.75 31.81
CA SER A 247 -7.87 -2.84 32.85
C SER A 247 -8.38 -2.34 34.20
N LEU A 248 -9.18 -1.28 34.23
CA LEU A 248 -9.84 -0.80 35.44
C LEU A 248 -10.82 -1.82 35.99
N GLU A 249 -11.67 -2.40 35.16
CA GLU A 249 -12.64 -3.43 35.57
C GLU A 249 -11.95 -4.65 36.20
N THR A 250 -10.84 -5.10 35.61
CA THR A 250 -10.09 -6.26 36.12
C THR A 250 -9.33 -5.95 37.41
N LYS A 251 -8.86 -4.70 37.60
CA LYS A 251 -8.00 -4.29 38.72
C LYS A 251 -8.74 -3.52 39.82
N ALA A 252 -10.03 -3.20 39.66
CA ALA A 252 -10.87 -2.51 40.64
C ALA A 252 -10.97 -3.21 42.02
N SER A 253 -10.55 -4.48 42.11
CA SER A 253 -10.46 -5.22 43.38
C SER A 253 -9.14 -5.00 44.16
N ARG A 254 -8.14 -4.30 43.63
CA ARG A 254 -6.83 -4.10 44.29
C ARG A 254 -6.49 -2.60 44.33
N GLN A 255 -6.14 -2.09 45.53
CA GLN A 255 -5.65 -0.72 45.75
C GLN A 255 -4.33 -0.48 45.00
N VAL A 256 -4.39 -0.20 43.71
CA VAL A 256 -3.24 0.24 42.90
C VAL A 256 -3.48 1.67 42.44
N SER A 257 -2.43 2.50 42.42
CA SER A 257 -2.43 3.86 41.89
C SER A 257 -3.13 3.93 40.54
N GLN A 258 -4.23 4.68 40.46
CA GLN A 258 -5.15 4.68 39.31
C GLN A 258 -4.50 5.14 38.00
N VAL A 259 -3.44 5.95 38.07
CA VAL A 259 -2.82 6.58 36.89
C VAL A 259 -1.98 5.58 36.08
N ASP A 260 -1.24 4.68 36.72
CA ASP A 260 -0.33 3.74 36.02
C ASP A 260 -1.07 2.63 35.26
N ILE A 261 -2.36 2.45 35.53
CA ILE A 261 -3.19 1.44 34.87
C ILE A 261 -3.34 1.74 33.37
N PHE A 262 -3.28 3.02 32.99
CA PHE A 262 -3.52 3.52 31.63
C PHE A 262 -2.30 3.49 30.71
N PHE A 263 -1.10 3.29 31.27
CA PHE A 263 0.14 3.38 30.53
C PHE A 263 0.84 2.03 30.44
N LEU A 264 1.59 1.83 29.36
CA LEU A 264 2.62 0.81 29.28
C LEU A 264 3.92 1.44 29.80
N ASN A 265 4.18 1.25 31.09
CA ASN A 265 5.40 1.75 31.73
C ASN A 265 6.55 0.79 31.41
N MET A 266 7.52 1.26 30.61
CA MET A 266 8.73 0.52 30.28
C MET A 266 9.92 1.16 30.97
N THR A 267 10.62 0.37 31.78
CA THR A 267 11.84 0.80 32.48
C THR A 267 13.03 0.05 31.92
N VAL A 268 14.00 0.77 31.35
CA VAL A 268 15.15 0.18 30.66
C VAL A 268 16.46 0.79 31.14
N ARG A 269 17.54 -0.01 31.16
CA ARG A 269 18.89 0.47 31.46
C ARG A 269 19.61 0.85 30.17
N ARG A 270 20.30 1.99 30.15
CA ARG A 270 21.07 2.44 28.97
C ARG A 270 22.11 1.41 28.49
N SER A 271 22.69 0.65 29.42
CA SER A 271 23.73 -0.34 29.11
C SER A 271 23.20 -1.69 28.62
N HIS A 272 21.90 -1.97 28.75
CA HIS A 272 21.27 -3.23 28.36
C HIS A 272 19.96 -2.96 27.61
N LEU A 273 20.01 -2.04 26.64
CA LEU A 273 18.82 -1.46 26.03
C LEU A 273 17.99 -2.51 25.27
N VAL A 274 18.63 -3.33 24.43
CA VAL A 274 17.96 -4.37 23.64
C VAL A 274 17.38 -5.46 24.55
N GLU A 275 18.17 -5.99 25.47
CA GLU A 275 17.77 -7.07 26.39
C GLU A 275 16.60 -6.65 27.30
N ASP A 276 16.68 -5.47 27.92
CA ASP A 276 15.61 -4.96 28.78
C ASP A 276 14.34 -4.68 27.97
N SER A 277 14.47 -4.12 26.76
CA SER A 277 13.33 -3.84 25.88
C SER A 277 12.63 -5.12 25.42
N LEU A 278 13.38 -6.18 25.07
CA LEU A 278 12.83 -7.49 24.74
C LEU A 278 12.01 -8.06 25.90
N LYS A 279 12.59 -8.08 27.11
CA LYS A 279 11.92 -8.61 28.30
C LYS A 279 10.64 -7.85 28.63
N GLU A 280 10.67 -6.52 28.57
CA GLU A 280 9.49 -5.69 28.85
C GLU A 280 8.40 -5.85 27.78
N ILE A 281 8.77 -5.92 26.50
CA ILE A 281 7.82 -6.13 25.40
C ILE A 281 7.20 -7.53 25.45
N GLN A 282 7.98 -8.57 25.72
CA GLN A 282 7.48 -9.92 25.87
C GLN A 282 6.45 -10.01 27.00
N ARG A 283 6.78 -9.46 28.18
CA ARG A 283 5.85 -9.36 29.32
C ARG A 283 4.57 -8.58 28.96
N ALA A 284 4.71 -7.49 28.22
CA ALA A 284 3.58 -6.67 27.79
C ALA A 284 2.69 -7.39 26.77
N SER A 285 3.29 -8.20 25.88
CA SER A 285 2.60 -9.03 24.91
C SER A 285 1.76 -10.11 25.58
N GLU A 286 2.35 -10.86 26.52
CA GLU A 286 1.66 -11.90 27.30
C GLU A 286 0.44 -11.36 28.06
N ARG A 287 0.55 -10.12 28.58
CA ARG A 287 -0.53 -9.43 29.29
C ARG A 287 -1.51 -8.70 28.38
N LYS A 288 -1.27 -8.69 27.06
CA LYS A 288 -2.05 -7.91 26.07
C LYS A 288 -2.11 -6.41 26.39
N GLU A 289 -1.01 -5.86 26.93
CA GLU A 289 -0.87 -4.46 27.36
C GLU A 289 -0.13 -3.57 26.34
N LEU A 290 0.37 -4.13 25.23
CA LEU A 290 1.09 -3.39 24.17
C LEU A 290 0.30 -2.23 23.55
N LYS A 291 -1.04 -2.30 23.61
CA LYS A 291 -1.95 -1.28 23.11
C LYS A 291 -2.29 -0.18 24.13
N LYS A 292 -1.53 -0.07 25.23
CA LYS A 292 -1.63 1.08 26.14
C LYS A 292 -0.70 2.20 25.67
N LYS A 293 -0.93 3.41 26.19
CA LYS A 293 -0.07 4.56 25.88
C LYS A 293 1.34 4.32 26.44
N LEU A 294 2.35 4.37 25.58
CA LEU A 294 3.74 4.10 25.95
C LEU A 294 4.29 5.17 26.89
N ARG A 295 5.02 4.75 27.92
CA ARG A 295 5.74 5.63 28.84
C ARG A 295 7.13 5.04 29.13
N MET A 296 8.17 5.71 28.64
CA MET A 296 9.56 5.28 28.83
C MET A 296 10.21 5.90 30.07
N THR A 297 10.98 5.12 30.83
CA THR A 297 11.84 5.62 31.92
C THR A 297 13.20 4.93 31.87
N PHE A 298 14.29 5.70 31.92
CA PHE A 298 15.62 5.12 32.10
C PHE A 298 15.89 4.88 33.58
N ALA A 299 16.39 3.70 33.91
CA ALA A 299 16.64 3.32 35.29
C ALA A 299 17.66 4.28 35.95
N GLY A 300 17.25 4.93 37.04
CA GLY A 300 18.09 5.88 37.78
C GLY A 300 18.04 7.33 37.28
N GLU A 301 17.24 7.64 36.25
CA GLU A 301 17.12 8.99 35.69
C GLU A 301 15.75 9.62 36.02
N PRO A 302 15.70 10.91 36.41
CA PRO A 302 14.44 11.60 36.64
C PRO A 302 13.69 11.84 35.32
N GLY A 303 12.54 11.21 35.14
CA GLY A 303 11.70 11.32 33.95
C GLY A 303 10.92 12.64 33.87
N LEU A 304 11.58 13.73 33.48
CA LEU A 304 10.97 15.06 33.38
C LEU A 304 10.16 15.26 32.09
N ASP A 305 10.67 14.76 30.95
CA ASP A 305 10.00 14.85 29.64
C ASP A 305 9.72 13.46 29.07
N MET A 306 8.51 12.98 29.30
CA MET A 306 8.09 11.65 28.85
C MET A 306 8.08 11.48 27.33
N GLY A 307 7.86 12.56 26.58
CA GLY A 307 7.87 12.53 25.11
C GLY A 307 9.30 12.42 24.58
N GLY A 308 10.20 13.25 25.11
CA GLY A 308 11.63 13.22 24.80
C GLY A 308 12.26 11.85 25.06
N LEU A 309 12.02 11.27 26.24
CA LEU A 309 12.56 9.95 26.60
C LEU A 309 12.06 8.82 25.69
N THR A 310 10.81 8.88 25.24
CA THR A 310 10.26 7.90 24.31
C THR A 310 10.94 7.98 22.95
N LYS A 311 11.13 9.20 22.44
CA LYS A 311 11.85 9.44 21.18
C LYS A 311 13.31 9.00 21.26
N GLU A 312 13.99 9.32 22.35
CA GLU A 312 15.37 8.91 22.60
C GLU A 312 15.49 7.38 22.64
N TRP A 313 14.61 6.68 23.34
CA TRP A 313 14.59 5.22 23.40
C TRP A 313 14.48 4.58 22.01
N PHE A 314 13.56 5.06 21.15
CA PHE A 314 13.44 4.59 19.77
C PHE A 314 14.74 4.81 18.98
N GLN A 315 15.35 5.99 19.08
CA GLN A 315 16.59 6.31 18.36
C GLN A 315 17.76 5.43 18.80
N LEU A 316 17.91 5.20 20.10
CA LEU A 316 18.98 4.36 20.63
C LEU A 316 18.81 2.89 20.21
N LEU A 317 17.59 2.36 20.28
CA LEU A 317 17.32 0.97 19.86
C LEU A 317 17.56 0.77 18.37
N VAL A 318 17.08 1.68 17.53
CA VAL A 318 17.33 1.61 16.07
C VAL A 318 18.84 1.65 15.80
N ARG A 319 19.58 2.52 16.50
CA ARG A 319 21.04 2.59 16.32
C ARG A 319 21.74 1.29 16.73
N GLU A 320 21.35 0.68 17.85
CA GLU A 320 22.00 -0.53 18.35
C GLU A 320 21.67 -1.77 17.51
N ILE A 321 20.43 -1.91 17.04
CA ILE A 321 19.98 -3.09 16.30
C ILE A 321 20.49 -3.10 14.85
N PHE A 322 20.58 -1.92 14.23
CA PHE A 322 21.09 -1.77 12.86
C PHE A 322 22.61 -1.55 12.82
N ASP A 323 23.29 -1.74 13.96
CA ASP A 323 24.73 -1.74 14.01
C ASP A 323 25.28 -2.91 13.15
N PRO A 324 26.22 -2.65 12.22
CA PRO A 324 26.85 -3.69 11.42
C PRO A 324 27.41 -4.86 12.23
N ASP A 325 27.86 -4.60 13.46
CA ASP A 325 28.45 -5.60 14.35
C ASP A 325 27.41 -6.62 14.86
N LYS A 326 26.15 -6.21 15.03
CA LYS A 326 25.04 -7.12 15.40
C LYS A 326 24.64 -8.00 14.24
N GLY A 327 24.75 -7.47 13.04
CA GLY A 327 24.61 -8.24 11.83
C GLY A 327 23.20 -8.78 11.53
N MET A 328 22.17 -8.09 11.99
CA MET A 328 20.81 -8.43 11.60
C MET A 328 20.44 -7.89 10.21
N PHE A 329 20.96 -6.72 9.87
CA PHE A 329 20.66 -6.05 8.61
C PHE A 329 21.91 -5.73 7.83
N VAL A 330 21.75 -5.66 6.52
CA VAL A 330 22.77 -5.19 5.58
C VAL A 330 22.35 -3.80 5.09
N TYR A 331 23.24 -2.83 5.22
CA TYR A 331 23.02 -1.50 4.68
C TYR A 331 23.45 -1.45 3.21
N HIS A 332 22.57 -0.96 2.35
CA HIS A 332 22.84 -0.76 0.93
C HIS A 332 23.06 0.74 0.64
N PRO A 333 24.31 1.19 0.39
CA PRO A 333 24.62 2.61 0.24
C PRO A 333 23.94 3.27 -0.97
N HIS A 334 23.75 2.53 -2.06
CA HIS A 334 23.18 3.05 -3.31
C HIS A 334 21.72 3.50 -3.14
N SER A 335 20.92 2.69 -2.45
CA SER A 335 19.50 2.94 -2.18
C SER A 335 19.24 3.58 -0.82
N ARG A 336 20.26 3.68 0.03
CA ARG A 336 20.21 4.22 1.40
C ARG A 336 19.13 3.52 2.24
N CYS A 337 19.05 2.20 2.12
CA CYS A 337 18.11 1.37 2.87
C CYS A 337 18.80 0.16 3.50
N TYR A 338 18.14 -0.43 4.48
CA TYR A 338 18.53 -1.68 5.11
C TYR A 338 17.75 -2.84 4.48
N TRP A 339 18.39 -4.00 4.40
CA TRP A 339 17.73 -5.26 4.05
C TRP A 339 18.11 -6.36 5.06
N PHE A 340 17.28 -7.39 5.15
CA PHE A 340 17.49 -8.51 6.05
C PHE A 340 18.74 -9.28 5.63
N ARG A 341 19.56 -9.67 6.62
CA ARG A 341 20.65 -10.62 6.36
C ARG A 341 20.06 -11.95 5.92
N ILE A 342 20.69 -12.55 4.91
CA ILE A 342 20.36 -13.90 4.46
C ILE A 342 21.13 -14.87 5.38
N PRO A 343 20.44 -15.69 6.18
CA PRO A 343 21.12 -16.60 7.09
C PRO A 343 21.86 -17.70 6.32
N SER A 344 22.89 -18.27 6.94
CA SER A 344 23.59 -19.43 6.38
C SER A 344 22.67 -20.65 6.21
N SER A 345 21.66 -20.76 7.07
CA SER A 345 20.58 -21.75 7.07
C SER A 345 19.37 -21.32 6.23
N ALA A 346 19.53 -20.36 5.30
CA ALA A 346 18.45 -19.86 4.45
C ALA A 346 17.69 -21.01 3.79
N ARG A 347 16.35 -20.90 3.80
CA ARG A 347 15.48 -21.94 3.26
C ARG A 347 15.82 -22.20 1.80
N THR A 348 16.09 -23.46 1.50
CA THR A 348 16.23 -23.97 0.13
C THR A 348 14.88 -24.42 -0.42
N TRP A 349 14.82 -24.66 -1.74
CA TRP A 349 13.66 -25.27 -2.39
C TRP A 349 13.10 -26.47 -1.61
N ASP A 350 13.96 -27.42 -1.20
CA ASP A 350 13.54 -28.67 -0.56
C ASP A 350 12.82 -28.43 0.77
N THR A 351 13.29 -27.44 1.55
CA THR A 351 12.67 -27.08 2.84
C THR A 351 11.35 -26.33 2.65
N ALA A 352 11.26 -25.48 1.62
CA ALA A 352 10.07 -24.71 1.32
C ALA A 352 8.93 -25.59 0.76
N GLU A 353 9.25 -26.55 -0.12
CA GLU A 353 8.28 -27.50 -0.67
C GLU A 353 7.72 -28.44 0.42
N SER A 354 8.59 -28.95 1.29
CA SER A 354 8.19 -29.78 2.44
C SER A 354 7.24 -29.02 3.38
N ALA A 355 7.54 -27.74 3.66
CA ALA A 355 6.67 -26.90 4.48
C ALA A 355 5.32 -26.61 3.81
N SER A 356 5.29 -26.40 2.49
CA SER A 356 4.04 -26.18 1.75
C SER A 356 3.15 -27.41 1.70
N ARG A 357 3.72 -28.63 1.66
CA ARG A 357 2.98 -29.90 1.70
C ARG A 357 2.44 -30.23 3.09
N ALA A 358 3.16 -29.86 4.14
CA ALA A 358 2.71 -30.07 5.52
C ALA A 358 1.42 -29.29 5.87
N VAL A 359 1.19 -28.14 5.22
CA VAL A 359 0.02 -27.29 5.51
C VAL A 359 -1.22 -27.70 4.71
N THR A 360 -1.06 -28.38 3.57
CA THR A 360 -2.20 -28.86 2.76
C THR A 360 -2.72 -30.23 3.20
N ALA A 361 -2.08 -30.88 4.17
CA ALA A 361 -2.55 -32.13 4.75
C ALA A 361 -3.75 -31.87 5.70
N PRO A 362 -4.90 -32.54 5.51
CA PRO A 362 -6.01 -32.44 6.45
C PRO A 362 -5.60 -33.04 7.80
N SER A 363 -5.74 -32.26 8.87
CA SER A 363 -5.46 -32.69 10.24
C SER A 363 -6.45 -33.79 10.66
N SER A 364 -6.05 -35.05 10.50
CA SER A 364 -6.72 -36.19 11.13
C SER A 364 -6.07 -36.47 12.49
N PRO A 365 -6.83 -36.65 13.58
CA PRO A 365 -6.28 -37.09 14.84
C PRO A 365 -6.24 -38.63 14.83
N VAL A 366 -5.10 -39.23 14.48
CA VAL A 366 -4.87 -40.64 14.77
C VAL A 366 -3.52 -40.84 15.44
N ALA A 367 -3.64 -41.41 16.63
CA ALA A 367 -2.66 -41.94 17.56
C ALA A 367 -1.35 -42.50 16.96
N GLY A 368 -0.25 -42.17 17.65
CA GLY A 368 0.72 -43.15 18.11
C GLY A 368 1.46 -43.96 17.04
N ALA A 369 2.30 -43.29 16.24
CA ALA A 369 3.46 -43.93 15.66
C ALA A 369 4.71 -43.36 16.34
N ALA A 370 5.24 -44.09 17.30
CA ALA A 370 6.59 -43.88 17.80
C ALA A 370 7.54 -44.07 16.61
N VAL A 371 8.13 -42.98 16.14
CA VAL A 371 9.33 -43.05 15.33
C VAL A 371 10.42 -43.43 16.32
N GLU A 372 10.83 -44.70 16.29
CA GLU A 372 12.09 -45.12 16.91
C GLU A 372 13.19 -44.26 16.27
N ALA A 373 13.67 -43.29 17.03
CA ALA A 373 14.91 -42.61 16.73
C ALA A 373 16.00 -43.67 16.83
N GLU A 374 16.51 -44.12 15.69
CA GLU A 374 17.81 -44.78 15.65
C GLU A 374 18.80 -43.83 16.35
N LEU A 375 19.29 -44.27 17.50
CA LEU A 375 20.37 -43.64 18.26
C LEU A 375 21.64 -43.73 17.40
N VAL A 376 21.76 -42.82 16.44
CA VAL A 376 23.08 -42.45 15.93
C VAL A 376 23.80 -41.84 17.15
N GLN A 377 24.89 -42.47 17.56
CA GLN A 377 25.85 -41.87 18.49
C GLN A 377 26.49 -40.67 17.77
N ASP A 378 25.76 -39.56 17.69
CA ASP A 378 26.32 -38.28 17.32
C ASP A 378 27.30 -37.88 18.43
N ASP A 379 28.50 -37.48 18.03
CA ASP A 379 29.55 -36.97 18.92
C ASP A 379 28.96 -35.87 19.81
N ASP A 380 29.19 -35.91 21.13
CA ASP A 380 28.60 -34.97 22.10
C ASP A 380 28.86 -33.50 21.69
N ASP A 381 30.01 -33.22 21.06
CA ASP A 381 30.39 -31.91 20.55
C ASP A 381 29.52 -31.42 19.37
N ALA A 382 29.05 -32.33 18.51
CA ALA A 382 28.19 -31.99 17.37
C ALA A 382 26.76 -31.67 17.84
N VAL A 383 26.28 -32.36 18.88
CA VAL A 383 24.99 -32.08 19.51
C VAL A 383 25.03 -30.72 20.21
N VAL A 384 26.11 -30.43 20.96
CA VAL A 384 26.31 -29.13 21.61
C VAL A 384 26.38 -28.01 20.58
N ALA A 385 27.13 -28.18 19.48
CA ALA A 385 27.22 -27.18 18.43
C ALA A 385 25.85 -26.89 17.77
N ARG A 386 25.03 -27.92 17.54
CA ARG A 386 23.66 -27.76 17.02
C ARG A 386 22.73 -27.03 18.00
N LEU A 387 22.82 -27.34 19.29
CA LEU A 387 22.03 -26.67 20.33
C LEU A 387 22.42 -25.20 20.49
N VAL A 388 23.72 -24.88 20.44
CA VAL A 388 24.21 -23.49 20.47
C VAL A 388 23.72 -22.72 19.25
N ALA A 389 23.88 -23.28 18.04
CA ALA A 389 23.39 -22.64 16.82
C ALA A 389 21.86 -22.41 16.83
N ALA A 390 21.08 -23.38 17.32
CA ALA A 390 19.64 -23.22 17.46
C ALA A 390 19.26 -22.10 18.46
N SER A 391 20.01 -21.96 19.55
CA SER A 391 19.78 -20.88 20.52
C SER A 391 20.11 -19.49 19.95
N GLU A 392 21.19 -19.37 19.18
CA GLU A 392 21.56 -18.12 18.49
C GLU A 392 20.54 -17.71 17.42
N GLU A 393 20.02 -18.70 16.66
CA GLU A 393 18.95 -18.47 15.70
C GLU A 393 17.66 -17.99 16.40
N GLU A 394 17.28 -18.58 17.52
CA GLU A 394 16.09 -18.17 18.28
C GLU A 394 16.23 -16.74 18.83
N GLU A 395 17.38 -16.38 19.39
CA GLU A 395 17.65 -15.02 19.86
C GLU A 395 17.59 -13.98 18.71
N SER A 396 18.14 -14.30 17.55
CA SER A 396 18.05 -13.48 16.33
C SER A 396 16.59 -13.27 15.90
N LEU A 397 15.78 -14.32 15.88
CA LEU A 397 14.36 -14.24 15.54
C LEU A 397 13.56 -13.37 16.53
N GLN A 398 13.89 -13.42 17.83
CA GLN A 398 13.29 -12.54 18.83
C GLN A 398 13.65 -11.07 18.60
N GLN A 399 14.89 -10.78 18.20
CA GLN A 399 15.31 -9.43 17.84
C GLN A 399 14.60 -8.93 16.57
N TYR A 400 14.38 -9.77 15.55
CA TYR A 400 13.56 -9.37 14.38
C TYR A 400 12.12 -9.05 14.80
N ASN A 401 11.54 -9.86 15.70
CA ASN A 401 10.23 -9.58 16.26
C ASN A 401 10.19 -8.24 17.00
N LEU A 402 11.22 -7.93 17.80
CA LEU A 402 11.35 -6.66 18.50
C LEU A 402 11.25 -5.47 17.54
N ILE A 403 11.99 -5.47 16.43
CA ILE A 403 11.96 -4.37 15.46
C ILE A 403 10.59 -4.24 14.83
N GLY A 404 9.94 -5.38 14.55
CA GLY A 404 8.54 -5.41 14.14
C GLY A 404 7.67 -4.66 15.15
N VAL A 405 7.76 -5.02 16.43
CA VAL A 405 7.03 -4.35 17.52
C VAL A 405 7.38 -2.86 17.60
N LEU A 406 8.64 -2.47 17.45
CA LEU A 406 9.08 -1.07 17.46
C LEU A 406 8.44 -0.27 16.33
N MET A 407 8.44 -0.81 15.10
CA MET A 407 7.76 -0.18 13.98
C MET A 407 6.25 -0.09 14.22
N GLY A 408 5.64 -1.13 14.80
CA GLY A 408 4.24 -1.12 15.18
C GLY A 408 3.91 -0.06 16.23
N LEU A 409 4.72 0.03 17.30
CA LEU A 409 4.60 1.05 18.34
C LEU A 409 4.82 2.46 17.78
N ALA A 410 5.73 2.63 16.82
CA ALA A 410 5.96 3.91 16.17
C ALA A 410 4.72 4.39 15.42
N VAL A 411 4.11 3.54 14.59
CA VAL A 411 2.85 3.85 13.90
C VAL A 411 1.72 4.08 14.89
N TYR A 412 1.58 3.22 15.89
CA TYR A 412 0.50 3.27 16.90
C TYR A 412 0.55 4.53 17.78
N ASN A 413 1.76 5.04 18.07
CA ASN A 413 1.97 6.23 18.89
C ASN A 413 2.32 7.48 18.04
N ALA A 414 2.21 7.41 16.71
CA ALA A 414 2.55 8.48 15.77
C ALA A 414 3.99 9.03 15.91
N ASN A 415 4.95 8.16 16.21
CA ASN A 415 6.38 8.47 16.23
C ASN A 415 7.04 8.11 14.90
N ILE A 416 8.02 8.92 14.49
CA ILE A 416 8.84 8.67 13.30
C ILE A 416 10.13 7.97 13.71
N LEU A 417 10.54 6.96 12.94
CA LEU A 417 11.79 6.25 13.08
C LEU A 417 12.79 6.67 11.99
N ASP A 418 14.04 6.87 12.39
CA ASP A 418 15.14 7.13 11.45
C ASP A 418 15.71 5.81 10.90
N LEU A 419 14.85 5.09 10.17
CA LEU A 419 15.19 3.84 9.50
C LEU A 419 14.56 3.84 8.11
N ARG A 420 15.17 3.14 7.16
CA ARG A 420 14.72 3.10 5.76
C ARG A 420 14.82 1.68 5.25
N PHE A 421 13.70 1.13 4.80
CA PHE A 421 13.63 -0.15 4.10
C PHE A 421 13.24 0.06 2.63
N PRO A 422 13.60 -0.86 1.71
CA PRO A 422 13.10 -0.81 0.33
C PRO A 422 11.58 -1.00 0.28
N SER A 423 10.94 -0.51 -0.79
CA SER A 423 9.47 -0.56 -0.96
C SER A 423 8.88 -1.97 -0.76
N VAL A 424 9.61 -2.99 -1.21
CA VAL A 424 9.21 -4.40 -1.07
C VAL A 424 9.03 -4.83 0.39
N CYS A 425 9.76 -4.25 1.35
CA CYS A 425 9.56 -4.51 2.78
C CYS A 425 8.14 -4.14 3.23
N TYR A 426 7.67 -2.96 2.84
CA TYR A 426 6.32 -2.50 3.17
C TYR A 426 5.24 -3.27 2.41
N GLN A 427 5.53 -3.73 1.18
CA GLN A 427 4.65 -4.64 0.45
C GLN A 427 4.48 -5.96 1.21
N LYS A 428 5.57 -6.52 1.72
CA LYS A 428 5.55 -7.75 2.54
C LYS A 428 4.78 -7.52 3.86
N LEU A 429 4.99 -6.39 4.55
CA LEU A 429 4.23 -6.05 5.77
C LEU A 429 2.71 -6.01 5.57
N LEU A 430 2.27 -5.64 4.37
CA LEU A 430 0.85 -5.61 3.98
C LEU A 430 0.39 -6.88 3.25
N SER A 431 1.17 -7.96 3.27
CA SER A 431 0.86 -9.22 2.58
C SER A 431 0.74 -10.39 3.57
N PRO A 432 -0.42 -10.62 4.20
CA PRO A 432 -1.64 -9.79 4.18
C PRO A 432 -1.60 -8.60 5.16
N PRO A 433 -2.49 -7.59 5.02
CA PRO A 433 -2.52 -6.43 5.90
C PRO A 433 -3.22 -6.71 7.24
N VAL A 434 -3.87 -7.87 7.37
CA VAL A 434 -4.45 -8.39 8.61
C VAL A 434 -4.01 -9.82 8.75
N VAL A 435 -3.47 -10.18 9.92
CA VAL A 435 -2.98 -11.53 10.19
C VAL A 435 -4.15 -12.53 10.15
N PRO A 436 -4.14 -13.52 9.25
CA PRO A 436 -5.15 -14.55 9.18
C PRO A 436 -5.05 -15.50 10.38
N HIS A 437 -6.14 -16.19 10.69
CA HIS A 437 -6.16 -17.22 11.74
C HIS A 437 -5.31 -18.46 11.42
N ALA A 438 -4.99 -18.69 10.14
CA ALA A 438 -4.11 -19.75 9.69
C ALA A 438 -2.78 -19.15 9.20
N ASP A 439 -1.68 -19.67 9.74
CA ASP A 439 -0.31 -19.16 9.61
C ASP A 439 0.35 -19.36 8.23
N LEU A 440 -0.43 -19.30 7.14
CA LEU A 440 0.07 -19.65 5.82
C LEU A 440 0.40 -18.41 4.96
N HIS A 441 1.67 -18.30 4.56
CA HIS A 441 2.22 -17.28 3.65
C HIS A 441 2.16 -15.83 4.16
N LEU A 442 2.59 -15.61 5.41
CA LEU A 442 2.75 -14.27 5.98
C LEU A 442 4.00 -13.60 5.43
N GLY A 443 3.89 -12.31 5.07
CA GLY A 443 5.05 -11.53 4.66
C GLY A 443 5.60 -11.88 3.28
N VAL A 444 4.79 -12.45 2.37
CA VAL A 444 5.26 -12.94 1.05
C VAL A 444 4.72 -12.06 -0.07
N VAL A 445 5.61 -11.54 -0.93
CA VAL A 445 5.23 -10.83 -2.16
C VAL A 445 4.92 -11.83 -3.25
N ARG A 446 3.73 -11.78 -3.83
CA ARG A 446 3.30 -12.77 -4.84
C ARG A 446 3.96 -12.58 -6.21
N ASN A 447 4.24 -11.33 -6.60
CA ASN A 447 4.78 -10.99 -7.92
C ASN A 447 5.94 -10.00 -7.80
N PRO A 448 7.10 -10.44 -7.28
CA PRO A 448 8.28 -9.59 -7.19
C PRO A 448 8.76 -9.18 -8.59
N SER A 449 9.26 -7.96 -8.71
CA SER A 449 9.79 -7.41 -9.95
C SER A 449 11.30 -7.14 -9.87
N LEU A 450 11.95 -6.99 -11.02
CA LEU A 450 13.37 -6.60 -11.08
C LEU A 450 13.61 -5.19 -10.49
N ASP A 451 12.59 -4.33 -10.47
CA ASP A 451 12.69 -3.00 -9.87
C ASP A 451 12.66 -3.06 -8.34
N ASP A 452 11.99 -4.07 -7.76
CA ASP A 452 12.05 -4.35 -6.32
C ASP A 452 13.47 -4.82 -5.94
N LEU A 453 14.05 -5.74 -6.73
CA LEU A 453 15.41 -6.22 -6.51
C LEU A 453 16.45 -5.11 -6.69
N ALA A 454 16.26 -4.22 -7.68
CA ALA A 454 17.20 -3.14 -7.96
C ALA A 454 17.37 -2.14 -6.80
N GLN A 455 16.40 -2.06 -5.88
CA GLN A 455 16.54 -1.26 -4.65
C GLN A 455 17.49 -1.89 -3.62
N ILE A 456 17.78 -3.18 -3.73
CA ILE A 456 18.66 -3.91 -2.79
C ILE A 456 19.98 -4.24 -3.49
N MET A 457 19.89 -4.84 -4.68
CA MET A 457 21.03 -5.29 -5.48
C MET A 457 20.91 -4.77 -6.92
N PRO A 458 21.31 -3.51 -7.18
CA PRO A 458 21.18 -2.90 -8.51
C PRO A 458 21.97 -3.65 -9.59
N ASP A 459 23.17 -4.14 -9.26
CA ASP A 459 24.04 -4.85 -10.20
C ASP A 459 23.47 -6.21 -10.60
N VAL A 460 22.96 -6.97 -9.62
CA VAL A 460 22.28 -8.25 -9.89
C VAL A 460 21.02 -8.02 -10.71
N ALA A 461 20.21 -7.01 -10.37
CA ALA A 461 19.02 -6.69 -11.14
C ALA A 461 19.37 -6.26 -12.58
N HIS A 462 20.48 -5.56 -12.79
CA HIS A 462 20.99 -5.22 -14.11
C HIS A 462 21.38 -6.48 -14.90
N GLY A 463 22.19 -7.37 -14.33
CA GLY A 463 22.57 -8.63 -14.98
C GLY A 463 21.38 -9.53 -15.33
N LEU A 464 20.36 -9.61 -14.47
CA LEU A 464 19.12 -10.33 -14.79
C LEU A 464 18.30 -9.67 -15.90
N ARG A 465 18.33 -8.33 -16.03
CA ARG A 465 17.72 -7.63 -17.18
C ARG A 465 18.48 -7.95 -18.47
N GLU A 466 19.81 -7.99 -18.43
CA GLU A 466 20.64 -8.37 -19.57
C GLU A 466 20.38 -9.81 -20.00
N LEU A 467 20.31 -10.76 -19.06
CA LEU A 467 19.93 -12.16 -19.32
C LEU A 467 18.59 -12.25 -20.07
N LEU A 468 17.58 -11.47 -19.68
CA LEU A 468 16.27 -11.45 -20.34
C LEU A 468 16.31 -10.82 -21.74
N ALA A 469 17.20 -9.85 -21.98
CA ALA A 469 17.34 -9.15 -23.24
C ALA A 469 18.31 -9.82 -24.22
N TYR A 470 19.14 -10.75 -23.72
CA TYR A 470 20.20 -11.42 -24.48
C TYR A 470 19.65 -12.13 -25.72
N GLN A 471 20.34 -11.96 -26.85
CA GLN A 471 19.94 -12.53 -28.15
C GLN A 471 20.74 -13.77 -28.56
N GLY A 472 21.89 -14.02 -27.92
CA GLY A 472 22.74 -15.19 -28.17
C GLY A 472 22.25 -16.46 -27.48
N ASP A 473 23.13 -17.46 -27.37
CA ASP A 473 22.85 -18.73 -26.70
C ASP A 473 23.15 -18.59 -25.20
N VAL A 474 22.10 -18.48 -24.39
CA VAL A 474 22.25 -18.27 -22.94
C VAL A 474 23.02 -19.42 -22.27
N GLU A 475 22.82 -20.66 -22.73
CA GLU A 475 23.39 -21.84 -22.09
C GLU A 475 24.91 -21.88 -22.30
N GLN A 476 25.34 -21.66 -23.54
CA GLN A 476 26.77 -21.68 -23.90
C GLN A 476 27.50 -20.43 -23.44
N ASP A 477 26.88 -19.26 -23.53
CA ASP A 477 27.55 -17.98 -23.29
C ASP A 477 27.60 -17.61 -21.81
N MET A 478 26.59 -17.98 -21.02
CA MET A 478 26.48 -17.60 -19.60
C MET A 478 26.73 -18.75 -18.63
N CYS A 479 26.58 -20.01 -19.06
CA CYS A 479 26.82 -21.23 -18.26
C CYS A 479 26.18 -21.19 -16.85
N LEU A 480 24.98 -20.61 -16.75
CA LEU A 480 24.23 -20.53 -15.49
C LEU A 480 23.44 -21.82 -15.25
N THR A 481 23.31 -22.20 -13.98
CA THR A 481 22.41 -23.26 -13.52
C THR A 481 21.30 -22.66 -12.66
N PHE A 482 20.28 -23.43 -12.28
CA PHE A 482 19.19 -22.98 -11.40
C PHE A 482 19.63 -22.91 -9.93
N GLN A 483 20.70 -22.17 -9.67
CA GLN A 483 21.24 -21.87 -8.34
C GLN A 483 21.45 -20.37 -8.16
N ALA A 484 21.29 -19.89 -6.93
CA ALA A 484 21.66 -18.54 -6.53
C ALA A 484 22.94 -18.58 -5.70
N SER A 485 23.92 -17.73 -6.05
CA SER A 485 25.18 -17.61 -5.33
C SER A 485 25.22 -16.30 -4.57
N ILE A 486 25.58 -16.35 -3.29
CA ILE A 486 25.78 -15.16 -2.44
C ILE A 486 27.18 -15.22 -1.87
N GLU A 487 27.91 -14.10 -1.93
CA GLU A 487 29.18 -13.94 -1.27
C GLU A 487 28.96 -13.41 0.16
N GLU A 488 29.43 -14.16 1.16
CA GLU A 488 29.32 -13.82 2.57
C GLU A 488 30.69 -14.00 3.25
N PHE A 489 31.26 -12.92 3.80
CA PHE A 489 32.60 -12.91 4.42
C PHE A 489 33.72 -13.52 3.55
N GLY A 490 33.63 -13.36 2.23
CA GLY A 490 34.60 -13.90 1.26
C GLY A 490 34.38 -15.38 0.89
N ALA A 491 33.36 -16.03 1.44
CA ALA A 491 32.92 -17.36 1.04
C ALA A 491 31.69 -17.28 0.14
N VAL A 492 31.70 -18.00 -0.98
CA VAL A 492 30.54 -18.10 -1.88
C VAL A 492 29.67 -19.28 -1.44
N LYS A 493 28.41 -19.01 -1.12
CA LYS A 493 27.39 -20.03 -0.82
C LYS A 493 26.40 -20.11 -1.96
N THR A 494 26.07 -21.34 -2.37
CA THR A 494 25.18 -21.64 -3.49
C THR A 494 23.90 -22.31 -2.99
N PHE A 495 22.75 -21.83 -3.46
CA PHE A 495 21.43 -22.32 -3.06
C PHE A 495 20.63 -22.76 -4.28
N PRO A 496 20.10 -23.99 -4.32
CA PRO A 496 19.27 -24.45 -5.43
C PRO A 496 17.91 -23.75 -5.44
N LEU A 497 17.50 -23.24 -6.61
CA LEU A 497 16.24 -22.52 -6.82
C LEU A 497 15.05 -23.46 -7.09
N LYS A 498 15.32 -24.70 -7.50
CA LYS A 498 14.34 -25.76 -7.71
C LYS A 498 14.98 -27.13 -7.54
N GLN A 499 14.16 -28.18 -7.50
CA GLN A 499 14.62 -29.56 -7.37
C GLN A 499 15.65 -29.89 -8.47
N GLY A 500 16.84 -30.36 -8.06
CA GLY A 500 17.95 -30.69 -8.97
C GLY A 500 18.49 -29.47 -9.73
N GLY A 501 18.29 -28.25 -9.23
CA GLY A 501 18.64 -27.01 -9.93
C GLY A 501 20.12 -26.87 -10.30
N GLU A 502 21.00 -27.62 -9.63
CA GLU A 502 22.43 -27.68 -9.92
C GLU A 502 22.76 -28.32 -11.27
N ASP A 503 21.96 -29.30 -11.70
CA ASP A 503 22.14 -30.02 -12.96
C ASP A 503 21.35 -29.40 -14.12
N ILE A 504 20.53 -28.38 -13.86
CA ILE A 504 19.64 -27.77 -14.85
C ILE A 504 20.26 -26.47 -15.35
N ALA A 505 20.69 -26.46 -16.61
CA ALA A 505 21.20 -25.27 -17.27
C ALA A 505 20.10 -24.25 -17.59
N VAL A 506 20.48 -22.96 -17.54
CA VAL A 506 19.63 -21.85 -17.94
C VAL A 506 19.75 -21.65 -19.45
N THR A 507 18.63 -21.70 -20.16
CA THR A 507 18.51 -21.60 -21.61
C THR A 507 17.61 -20.43 -22.00
N ASN A 508 17.59 -20.06 -23.29
CA ASN A 508 16.72 -19.00 -23.80
C ASN A 508 15.22 -19.25 -23.52
N GLN A 509 14.81 -20.52 -23.41
CA GLN A 509 13.42 -20.90 -23.14
C GLN A 509 13.06 -20.77 -21.66
N ASN A 510 13.97 -21.14 -20.77
CA ASN A 510 13.70 -21.19 -19.31
C ASN A 510 14.23 -19.96 -18.53
N ARG A 511 14.96 -19.02 -19.17
CA ARG A 511 15.52 -17.83 -18.50
C ARG A 511 14.50 -16.98 -17.74
N LYS A 512 13.25 -16.91 -18.22
CA LYS A 512 12.16 -16.18 -17.53
C LYS A 512 11.77 -16.88 -16.23
N GLU A 513 11.80 -18.21 -16.21
CA GLU A 513 11.57 -19.01 -15.01
C GLU A 513 12.72 -18.83 -14.02
N TYR A 514 13.97 -18.88 -14.47
CA TYR A 514 15.15 -18.64 -13.64
C TYR A 514 15.05 -17.28 -12.93
N VAL A 515 14.81 -16.19 -13.67
CA VAL A 515 14.67 -14.84 -13.09
C VAL A 515 13.53 -14.79 -12.08
N ARG A 516 12.38 -15.40 -12.38
CA ARG A 516 11.23 -15.43 -11.46
C ARG A 516 11.56 -16.18 -10.16
N LEU A 517 12.21 -17.34 -10.25
CA LEU A 517 12.61 -18.14 -9.08
C LEU A 517 13.70 -17.44 -8.27
N TYR A 518 14.67 -16.80 -8.91
CA TYR A 518 15.70 -16.01 -8.25
C TYR A 518 15.07 -14.85 -7.45
N LEU A 519 14.14 -14.10 -8.06
CA LEU A 519 13.43 -13.01 -7.40
C LEU A 519 12.60 -13.49 -6.20
N ASP A 520 11.84 -14.57 -6.36
CA ASP A 520 11.04 -15.15 -5.29
C ASP A 520 11.91 -15.66 -4.15
N TRP A 521 13.00 -16.35 -4.47
CA TRP A 521 13.91 -16.84 -3.45
C TRP A 521 14.56 -15.70 -2.66
N MET A 522 15.14 -14.72 -3.35
CA MET A 522 15.85 -13.61 -2.72
C MET A 522 14.92 -12.72 -1.88
N LEU A 523 13.74 -12.40 -2.39
CA LEU A 523 12.82 -11.46 -1.72
C LEU A 523 11.83 -12.13 -0.76
N ASN A 524 11.61 -13.44 -0.87
CA ASN A 524 10.69 -14.19 -0.01
C ASN A 524 11.36 -15.34 0.75
N THR A 525 11.82 -16.36 0.05
CA THR A 525 12.19 -17.65 0.67
C THR A 525 13.41 -17.55 1.57
N ALA A 526 14.46 -16.85 1.13
CA ALA A 526 15.75 -16.76 1.79
C ALA A 526 15.67 -16.13 3.20
N ILE A 527 14.72 -15.20 3.40
CA ILE A 527 14.55 -14.42 4.63
C ILE A 527 13.20 -14.69 5.31
N TYR A 528 12.54 -15.81 4.98
CA TYR A 528 11.14 -16.02 5.39
C TYR A 528 10.96 -16.06 6.90
N ASN A 529 11.86 -16.71 7.64
CA ASN A 529 11.74 -16.85 9.09
C ASN A 529 11.92 -15.51 9.80
N GLU A 530 12.97 -14.78 9.40
CA GLU A 530 13.36 -13.47 9.90
C GLU A 530 12.25 -12.46 9.63
N PHE A 531 11.78 -12.43 8.39
CA PHE A 531 10.69 -11.55 7.99
C PHE A 531 9.37 -11.93 8.65
N ARG A 532 9.07 -13.22 8.84
CA ARG A 532 7.85 -13.66 9.55
C ARG A 532 7.86 -13.18 11.00
N SER A 533 8.98 -13.32 11.71
CA SER A 533 9.12 -12.81 13.09
C SER A 533 8.92 -11.30 13.15
N PHE A 534 9.53 -10.56 12.23
CA PHE A 534 9.35 -9.12 12.06
C PHE A 534 7.90 -8.73 11.75
N TYR A 535 7.25 -9.42 10.80
CA TYR A 535 5.85 -9.23 10.44
C TYR A 535 4.91 -9.43 11.64
N LEU A 536 5.08 -10.53 12.39
CA LEU A 536 4.26 -10.83 13.56
C LEU A 536 4.46 -9.78 14.66
N GLY A 537 5.69 -9.29 14.84
CA GLY A 537 5.99 -8.20 15.77
C GLY A 537 5.23 -6.93 15.40
N PHE A 538 5.28 -6.52 14.13
CA PHE A 538 4.57 -5.34 13.62
C PHE A 538 3.05 -5.44 13.85
N HIS A 539 2.46 -6.57 13.47
CA HIS A 539 1.03 -6.79 13.60
C HIS A 539 0.57 -6.98 15.05
N SER A 540 1.44 -7.37 15.98
CA SER A 540 1.07 -7.49 17.41
C SER A 540 0.56 -6.18 18.01
N VAL A 541 1.02 -5.04 17.49
CA VAL A 541 0.61 -3.70 17.91
C VAL A 541 -0.37 -3.09 16.91
N CYS A 542 -0.02 -3.12 15.62
CA CYS A 542 -0.79 -2.47 14.56
C CYS A 542 -1.97 -3.28 14.02
N ALA A 543 -2.35 -4.42 14.63
CA ALA A 543 -3.53 -5.19 14.25
C ALA A 543 -4.81 -4.36 14.36
N SER A 544 -5.17 -3.71 13.26
CA SER A 544 -6.37 -2.92 13.03
C SER A 544 -6.75 -2.99 11.55
N ASN A 545 -8.05 -2.95 11.27
CA ASN A 545 -8.58 -2.84 9.91
C ASN A 545 -8.12 -1.55 9.21
N ALA A 546 -7.56 -0.58 9.94
CA ALA A 546 -7.01 0.64 9.35
C ALA A 546 -5.83 0.35 8.40
N LEU A 547 -5.05 -0.71 8.65
CA LEU A 547 -3.95 -1.11 7.76
C LEU A 547 -4.43 -1.52 6.35
N ILE A 548 -5.68 -2.00 6.23
CA ILE A 548 -6.28 -2.39 4.93
C ILE A 548 -6.37 -1.18 3.99
N MET A 549 -6.48 0.04 4.54
CA MET A 549 -6.60 1.26 3.76
C MET A 549 -5.25 1.82 3.29
N LEU A 550 -4.12 1.28 3.77
CA LEU A 550 -2.80 1.80 3.47
C LEU A 550 -2.19 1.13 2.23
N ARG A 551 -1.45 1.93 1.47
CA ARG A 551 -0.50 1.46 0.46
C ARG A 551 0.89 1.25 1.09
N PRO A 552 1.77 0.41 0.50
CA PRO A 552 3.14 0.24 0.97
C PRO A 552 3.90 1.55 1.15
N GLU A 553 3.77 2.48 0.18
CA GLU A 553 4.41 3.79 0.21
C GLU A 553 3.85 4.68 1.34
N GLU A 554 2.59 4.49 1.72
CA GLU A 554 1.98 5.22 2.82
C GLU A 554 2.45 4.70 4.18
N VAL A 555 2.69 3.39 4.32
CA VAL A 555 3.30 2.83 5.54
C VAL A 555 4.71 3.38 5.73
N GLU A 556 5.51 3.45 4.66
CA GLU A 556 6.83 4.11 4.70
C GLU A 556 6.70 5.56 5.19
N MET A 557 5.79 6.35 4.63
CA MET A 557 5.59 7.74 5.06
C MET A 557 5.13 7.90 6.51
N LEU A 558 4.40 6.91 7.05
CA LEU A 558 3.97 6.91 8.46
C LEU A 558 5.10 6.54 9.42
N VAL A 559 5.96 5.59 9.03
CA VAL A 559 7.08 5.13 9.86
C VAL A 559 8.28 6.06 9.77
N CYS A 560 8.69 6.40 8.55
CA CYS A 560 9.94 7.11 8.26
C CYS A 560 9.74 8.62 8.06
N GLY A 561 8.49 9.08 7.99
CA GLY A 561 8.16 10.44 7.56
C GLY A 561 8.19 10.60 6.03
N CYS A 562 7.83 11.79 5.55
CA CYS A 562 7.79 12.07 4.12
C CYS A 562 9.21 12.28 3.57
N PRO A 563 9.68 11.47 2.59
CA PRO A 563 11.00 11.67 1.98
C PRO A 563 11.03 12.82 0.97
N ARG A 564 9.86 13.29 0.50
CA ARG A 564 9.74 14.37 -0.47
C ARG A 564 9.64 15.73 0.24
N PHE A 565 10.72 16.49 0.14
CA PHE A 565 10.72 17.90 0.52
C PHE A 565 10.07 18.74 -0.59
N VAL A 566 8.89 19.29 -0.31
CA VAL A 566 8.30 20.33 -1.15
C VAL A 566 8.84 21.68 -0.66
N LEU A 567 9.93 22.14 -1.28
CA LEU A 567 10.56 23.44 -0.92
C LEU A 567 9.57 24.60 -0.93
N HIS A 568 8.57 24.54 -1.80
CA HIS A 568 7.52 25.57 -1.88
C HIS A 568 6.68 25.64 -0.59
N ASP A 569 6.34 24.50 0.02
CA ASP A 569 5.55 24.49 1.26
C ASP A 569 6.40 24.86 2.46
N LEU A 570 7.68 24.46 2.49
CA LEU A 570 8.63 24.94 3.48
C LEU A 570 8.73 26.48 3.42
N ARG A 571 8.90 27.04 2.21
CA ARG A 571 8.98 28.50 2.01
C ARG A 571 7.76 29.26 2.53
N LYS A 572 6.56 28.65 2.52
CA LYS A 572 5.33 29.29 3.05
C LYS A 572 5.33 29.39 4.57
N VAL A 573 5.97 28.45 5.26
CA VAL A 573 5.97 28.35 6.73
C VAL A 573 7.31 28.79 7.36
N THR A 574 8.29 29.19 6.55
CA THR A 574 9.57 29.72 7.02
C THR A 574 9.41 31.12 7.57
N GLU A 575 9.74 31.30 8.85
CA GLU A 575 9.95 32.61 9.47
C GLU A 575 11.43 33.02 9.34
N TYR A 576 11.67 34.30 9.07
CA TYR A 576 13.02 34.85 8.90
C TYR A 576 13.34 35.76 10.08
N ASP A 577 14.45 35.50 10.77
CA ASP A 577 14.99 36.38 11.80
C ASP A 577 16.21 37.11 11.25
N GLY A 578 16.20 38.45 11.32
CA GLY A 578 17.23 39.31 10.72
C GLY A 578 17.25 39.40 9.19
N TYR A 579 16.39 38.66 8.48
CA TYR A 579 16.25 38.67 7.02
C TYR A 579 14.80 38.79 6.58
N GLN A 580 14.58 39.08 5.30
CA GLN A 580 13.26 39.09 4.66
C GLN A 580 13.21 38.08 3.51
N SER A 581 12.00 37.67 3.09
CA SER A 581 11.79 36.74 1.96
C SER A 581 12.40 37.19 0.63
N GLU A 582 12.66 38.48 0.48
CA GLU A 582 13.29 39.09 -0.70
C GLU A 582 14.80 39.36 -0.54
N SER A 583 15.38 39.08 0.64
CA SER A 583 16.80 39.32 0.88
C SER A 583 17.66 38.48 -0.07
N ALA A 584 18.76 39.05 -0.59
CA ALA A 584 19.65 38.37 -1.54
C ALA A 584 20.29 37.09 -0.97
N ALA A 585 20.34 36.93 0.35
CA ALA A 585 20.80 35.70 1.00
C ALA A 585 19.70 34.61 1.11
N VAL A 586 18.44 34.98 0.90
CA VAL A 586 17.25 34.12 0.99
C VAL A 586 16.72 33.72 -0.39
N GLN A 587 16.92 34.57 -1.41
CA GLN A 587 16.70 34.25 -2.82
C GLN A 587 17.76 33.27 -3.33
#